data_AF-A0A6J2YIE0-F1
#
_entry.id   AF-A0A6J2YIE0-F1
#
_cell.length_a   1.000
_cell.length_b   1.000
_cell.length_c   1.000
_cell.angle_alpha   90.00
_cell.angle_beta   90.00
_cell.angle_gamma   90.00
#
_symmetry.space_group_name_H-M   'P 1'
#
loop_
_entity.id
_entity.type
_entity.pdbx_description
1 polymer ?
#
loop_
_entity_poly.entity_id
_entity_poly.type
_entity_poly.pdbx_seq_one_letter_code
_entity_poly.pdbx_strand_id
1 'polypeptide(L)'
;MVSDSEIEEQATKKRKKGLKQVEYQRDIIKKARVKGTAYINYKGKLIPQKERGMPCSCKMKCFDKVELGDQNELLSKFRQFESKNEQDAFLQNLIRVVPVKRPKKIPITGQRRGNSFQYTVSCSSGSTIVCKKAFLALFAITDDRVRRLCNLLATGKSPIDKRGQGISGNAIKGEVVKLIEDHINSFPVREAHYTGRTFKYFSEKLDVKTMHMLFTEKYPNQKCNYYFYLKIFKEKFSLSFGRPQVDTCCQCEALDIKMKSKSLNETAKLAAKAEKEVHERRAKKFHKKMNEIKELCLQDDSHGAICIDFMQNLMLPNIPVQEVFYLHQLTVNVFDIHDLTTGNAMFYVNHEGISRKGCNDVCSFLMHYIGNILPKTTKHLHIFSDGCAGQNKNHTVIRLCDTVCTNN
;
A
#
# COMPACT_ATOMS: atom_id res chain seq x y z
N MET A 1 23.07 -10.14 41.59
CA MET A 1 23.04 -11.25 40.61
C MET A 1 21.69 -11.93 40.72
N VAL A 2 20.75 -11.50 39.88
CA VAL A 2 19.49 -12.20 39.63
C VAL A 2 19.37 -12.24 38.10
N SER A 3 19.09 -13.45 37.65
CA SER A 3 19.21 -14.02 36.32
C SER A 3 18.40 -13.33 35.23
N ASP A 4 19.02 -13.29 34.05
CA ASP A 4 18.38 -13.17 32.75
C ASP A 4 17.30 -14.24 32.58
N SER A 5 16.06 -13.82 32.36
CA SER A 5 15.00 -14.68 31.82
C SER A 5 14.07 -13.86 30.91
N GLU A 6 14.29 -14.05 29.61
CA GLU A 6 13.28 -14.17 28.57
C GLU A 6 12.19 -13.08 28.51
N ILE A 7 12.50 -11.99 27.79
CA ILE A 7 11.46 -11.14 27.20
C ILE A 7 11.14 -11.74 25.83
N GLU A 8 10.09 -12.56 25.77
CA GLU A 8 9.44 -12.97 24.52
C GLU A 8 9.02 -11.74 23.72
N GLU A 9 9.65 -11.56 22.56
CA GLU A 9 9.33 -10.54 21.58
C GLU A 9 7.94 -10.82 21.01
N GLN A 10 6.90 -10.18 21.59
CA GLN A 10 5.54 -10.26 21.06
C GLN A 10 5.48 -9.59 19.68
N ALA A 11 5.65 -10.40 18.64
CA ALA A 11 5.45 -10.01 17.26
C ALA A 11 4.05 -9.40 17.08
N THR A 12 4.00 -8.10 16.77
CA THR A 12 2.76 -7.39 16.48
C THR A 12 1.99 -8.11 15.37
N LYS A 13 0.81 -8.65 15.70
CA LYS A 13 -0.11 -9.29 14.75
C LYS A 13 -0.45 -8.31 13.62
N LYS A 14 0.15 -8.51 12.43
CA LYS A 14 -0.29 -7.86 11.18
C LYS A 14 -1.79 -8.14 10.99
N ARG A 15 -2.61 -7.09 10.84
CA ARG A 15 -4.02 -7.22 10.43
C ARG A 15 -4.05 -7.91 9.06
N LYS A 16 -4.35 -9.21 9.04
CA LYS A 16 -4.69 -9.94 7.81
C LYS A 16 -6.07 -9.47 7.31
N LYS A 17 -6.14 -8.28 6.71
CA LYS A 17 -7.28 -7.91 5.85
C LYS A 17 -7.19 -8.79 4.60
N GLY A 18 -7.90 -9.92 4.60
CA GLY A 18 -8.04 -10.79 3.44
C GLY A 18 -7.85 -12.27 3.74
N LEU A 19 -8.71 -12.86 4.56
CA LEU A 19 -8.97 -14.30 4.57
C LEU A 19 -10.49 -14.50 4.70
N LYS A 20 -11.23 -14.10 3.66
CA LYS A 20 -12.34 -14.99 3.27
C LYS A 20 -11.65 -16.24 2.75
N GLN A 21 -12.12 -17.41 3.16
CA GLN A 21 -11.68 -18.71 2.67
C GLN A 21 -12.13 -18.82 1.20
N VAL A 22 -11.47 -18.07 0.31
CA VAL A 22 -11.79 -18.05 -1.12
C VAL A 22 -11.18 -19.32 -1.68
N GLU A 23 -12.01 -20.34 -1.95
CA GLU A 23 -11.59 -21.44 -2.79
C GLU A 23 -11.27 -20.88 -4.19
N TYR A 24 -9.99 -20.88 -4.55
CA TYR A 24 -9.57 -20.43 -5.86
C TYR A 24 -10.09 -21.43 -6.91
N GLN A 25 -10.64 -20.92 -8.02
CA GLN A 25 -11.08 -21.74 -9.16
C GLN A 25 -10.02 -22.76 -9.61
N ARG A 26 -8.73 -22.39 -9.50
CA ARG A 26 -7.60 -23.29 -9.80
C ARG A 26 -7.57 -24.54 -8.93
N ASP A 27 -7.92 -24.41 -7.65
CA ASP A 27 -7.85 -25.49 -6.65
C ASP A 27 -9.07 -26.40 -6.82
N ILE A 28 -10.24 -25.82 -7.10
CA ILE A 28 -11.46 -26.56 -7.50
C ILE A 28 -11.18 -27.43 -8.74
N ILE A 29 -10.63 -26.84 -9.81
CA ILE A 29 -10.29 -27.57 -11.04
C ILE A 29 -9.22 -28.65 -10.78
N LYS A 30 -8.22 -28.38 -9.93
CA LYS A 30 -7.19 -29.36 -9.56
C LYS A 30 -7.80 -30.56 -8.84
N LYS A 31 -8.66 -30.35 -7.84
CA LYS A 31 -9.38 -31.39 -7.09
C LYS A 31 -10.27 -32.21 -8.02
N ALA A 32 -11.10 -31.57 -8.83
CA ALA A 32 -11.98 -32.25 -9.77
C ALA A 32 -11.22 -33.12 -10.78
N ARG A 33 -10.07 -32.65 -11.30
CA ARG A 33 -9.21 -33.45 -12.19
C ARG A 33 -8.57 -34.67 -11.53
N VAL A 34 -8.29 -34.63 -10.23
CA VAL A 34 -7.77 -35.77 -9.47
C VAL A 34 -8.90 -36.78 -9.26
N LYS A 35 -10.06 -36.34 -8.75
CA LYS A 35 -11.22 -37.21 -8.51
C LYS A 35 -11.91 -37.69 -9.79
N GLY A 36 -11.63 -37.04 -10.93
CA GLY A 36 -12.22 -37.35 -12.23
C GLY A 36 -13.66 -36.86 -12.37
N THR A 37 -14.14 -35.96 -11.51
CA THR A 37 -15.50 -35.41 -11.53
C THR A 37 -15.65 -34.33 -12.60
N ALA A 38 -16.90 -33.98 -12.93
CA ALA A 38 -17.20 -32.91 -13.87
C ALA A 38 -16.74 -31.54 -13.32
N TYR A 39 -16.30 -30.64 -14.19
CA TYR A 39 -15.87 -29.30 -13.79
C TYR A 39 -15.97 -28.27 -14.92
N ILE A 40 -16.10 -27.00 -14.55
CA ILE A 40 -16.05 -25.87 -15.50
C ILE A 40 -14.60 -25.42 -15.69
N ASN A 41 -14.13 -25.35 -16.93
CA ASN A 41 -12.78 -24.87 -17.22
C ASN A 41 -12.67 -23.34 -17.19
N TYR A 42 -11.46 -22.79 -17.32
CA TYR A 42 -11.24 -21.33 -17.36
C TYR A 42 -11.92 -20.59 -18.53
N LYS A 43 -12.39 -21.33 -19.55
CA LYS A 43 -13.16 -20.79 -20.69
C LYS A 43 -14.67 -20.89 -20.48
N GLY A 44 -15.14 -21.30 -19.28
CA GLY A 44 -16.56 -21.46 -18.98
C GLY A 44 -17.21 -22.74 -19.53
N LYS A 45 -16.45 -23.64 -20.17
CA LYS A 45 -17.00 -24.88 -20.74
C LYS A 45 -17.05 -25.99 -19.69
N LEU A 46 -18.19 -26.67 -19.59
CA LEU A 46 -18.37 -27.88 -18.78
C LEU A 46 -17.55 -29.04 -19.39
N ILE A 47 -16.67 -29.61 -18.58
CA ILE A 47 -15.96 -30.85 -18.86
C ILE A 47 -16.68 -31.96 -18.11
N PRO A 48 -17.20 -33.00 -18.78
CA PRO A 48 -17.92 -34.08 -18.13
C PRO A 48 -17.00 -34.88 -17.20
N GLN A 49 -17.64 -35.60 -16.27
CA GLN A 49 -16.96 -36.58 -15.46
C GLN A 49 -16.26 -37.59 -16.36
N LYS A 50 -15.02 -37.93 -16.01
CA LYS A 50 -14.29 -38.97 -16.72
C LYS A 50 -14.95 -40.31 -16.47
N GLU A 51 -15.06 -41.11 -17.52
CA GLU A 51 -15.47 -42.50 -17.44
C GLU A 51 -14.37 -43.37 -18.03
N ARG A 52 -14.50 -44.69 -17.82
CA ARG A 52 -13.61 -45.66 -18.47
C ARG A 52 -13.62 -45.45 -19.98
N GLY A 53 -12.44 -45.62 -20.60
CA GLY A 53 -12.32 -45.54 -22.05
C GLY A 53 -12.92 -46.75 -22.75
N MET A 54 -13.05 -46.66 -24.07
CA MET A 54 -13.50 -47.78 -24.89
C MET A 54 -12.54 -48.99 -24.79
N PRO A 55 -13.07 -50.23 -24.83
CA PRO A 55 -12.27 -51.44 -24.89
C PRO A 55 -11.23 -51.41 -26.01
N CYS A 56 -10.04 -51.93 -25.74
CA CYS A 56 -9.01 -52.03 -26.78
C CYS A 56 -9.25 -53.27 -27.68
N SER A 57 -9.05 -53.11 -28.98
CA SER A 57 -9.10 -54.21 -29.98
C SER A 57 -7.76 -54.94 -30.16
N CYS A 58 -6.97 -55.08 -29.10
CA CYS A 58 -5.62 -55.62 -29.21
C CYS A 58 -5.59 -57.16 -29.23
N LYS A 59 -4.55 -57.73 -29.85
CA LYS A 59 -4.32 -59.20 -29.90
C LYS A 59 -4.16 -59.85 -28.52
N MET A 60 -3.81 -59.07 -27.50
CA MET A 60 -3.66 -59.56 -26.13
C MET A 60 -5.00 -59.78 -25.41
N LYS A 61 -6.12 -59.38 -26.03
CA LYS A 61 -7.48 -59.49 -25.48
C LYS A 61 -7.59 -58.95 -24.05
N CYS A 62 -7.02 -57.75 -23.83
CA CYS A 62 -6.85 -57.21 -22.47
C CYS A 62 -8.16 -57.04 -21.70
N PHE A 63 -9.26 -56.66 -22.37
CA PHE A 63 -10.56 -56.47 -21.70
C PHE A 63 -11.28 -57.80 -21.40
N ASP A 64 -10.91 -58.88 -22.08
CA ASP A 64 -11.43 -60.23 -21.77
C ASP A 64 -10.72 -60.80 -20.53
N LYS A 65 -9.50 -60.33 -20.24
CA LYS A 65 -8.68 -60.77 -19.10
C LYS A 65 -8.90 -59.96 -17.82
N VAL A 66 -9.46 -58.76 -17.94
CA VAL A 66 -9.75 -57.88 -16.80
C VAL A 66 -11.26 -57.80 -16.72
N GLU A 67 -11.85 -58.56 -15.81
CA GLU A 67 -13.31 -58.62 -15.67
C GLU A 67 -13.90 -57.26 -15.31
N LEU A 68 -15.18 -57.06 -15.63
CA LEU A 68 -15.84 -55.76 -15.45
C LEU A 68 -15.85 -55.29 -13.98
N GLY A 69 -15.89 -56.21 -13.02
CA GLY A 69 -15.72 -55.93 -11.58
C GLY A 69 -14.34 -55.34 -11.28
N ASP A 70 -13.27 -56.01 -11.72
CA ASP A 70 -11.89 -55.56 -11.56
C ASP A 70 -11.65 -54.20 -12.25
N GLN A 71 -12.26 -53.97 -13.42
CA GLN A 71 -12.17 -52.68 -14.12
C GLN A 71 -12.72 -51.53 -13.27
N ASN A 72 -13.89 -51.73 -12.66
CA ASN A 72 -14.54 -50.73 -11.81
C ASN A 72 -13.76 -50.49 -10.52
N GLU A 73 -13.22 -51.56 -9.92
CA GLU A 73 -12.41 -51.47 -8.71
C GLU A 73 -11.10 -50.71 -8.95
N LEU A 74 -10.40 -50.99 -10.07
CA LEU A 74 -9.18 -50.28 -10.46
C LEU A 74 -9.42 -48.78 -10.60
N LEU A 75 -10.49 -48.39 -11.29
CA LEU A 75 -10.84 -46.98 -11.50
C LEU A 75 -11.30 -46.31 -10.19
N SER A 76 -12.05 -47.02 -9.35
CA SER A 76 -12.49 -46.54 -8.04
C SER A 76 -11.31 -46.28 -7.10
N LYS A 77 -10.42 -47.27 -6.91
CA LYS A 77 -9.18 -47.13 -6.13
C LYS A 77 -8.32 -45.99 -6.63
N PHE A 78 -8.17 -45.84 -7.95
CA PHE A 78 -7.41 -44.74 -8.54
C PHE A 78 -7.99 -43.34 -8.21
N ARG A 79 -9.30 -43.22 -8.02
CA ARG A 79 -9.97 -41.95 -7.68
C ARG A 79 -9.98 -41.65 -6.18
N GLN A 80 -9.69 -42.63 -5.33
CA GLN A 80 -9.62 -42.42 -3.88
C GLN A 80 -8.44 -41.54 -3.49
N PHE A 81 -7.33 -41.57 -4.23
CA PHE A 81 -6.17 -40.70 -4.00
C PHE A 81 -6.56 -39.21 -3.94
N GLU A 82 -5.91 -38.48 -3.04
CA GLU A 82 -6.19 -37.06 -2.79
C GLU A 82 -5.30 -36.15 -3.63
N SER A 83 -4.10 -36.63 -3.97
CA SER A 83 -3.13 -35.86 -4.75
C SER A 83 -2.82 -36.48 -6.11
N LYS A 84 -2.43 -35.63 -7.06
CA LYS A 84 -1.93 -36.11 -8.36
C LYS A 84 -0.60 -36.85 -8.21
N ASN A 85 0.21 -36.51 -7.20
CA ASN A 85 1.47 -37.19 -6.94
C ASN A 85 1.23 -38.65 -6.56
N GLU A 86 0.28 -38.92 -5.66
CA GLU A 86 -0.14 -40.28 -5.30
C GLU A 86 -0.63 -41.05 -6.52
N GLN A 87 -1.54 -40.46 -7.31
CA GLN A 87 -2.03 -41.10 -8.54
C GLN A 87 -0.90 -41.42 -9.53
N ASP A 88 0.02 -40.48 -9.75
CA ASP A 88 1.10 -40.65 -10.71
C ASP A 88 2.14 -41.66 -10.22
N ALA A 89 2.43 -41.69 -8.91
CA ALA A 89 3.31 -42.70 -8.31
C ALA A 89 2.69 -44.10 -8.40
N PHE A 90 1.39 -44.22 -8.09
CA PHE A 90 0.63 -45.44 -8.28
C PHE A 90 0.70 -45.94 -9.73
N LEU A 91 0.41 -45.07 -10.71
CA LEU A 91 0.50 -45.42 -12.13
C LEU A 91 1.93 -45.78 -12.55
N GLN A 92 2.95 -45.10 -12.02
CA GLN A 92 4.34 -45.39 -12.34
C GLN A 92 4.77 -46.77 -11.82
N ASN A 93 4.28 -47.20 -10.65
CA ASN A 93 4.54 -48.55 -10.11
C ASN A 93 3.94 -49.67 -10.96
N LEU A 94 2.89 -49.36 -11.74
CA LEU A 94 2.27 -50.29 -12.68
C LEU A 94 3.00 -50.36 -14.04
N ILE A 95 4.05 -49.56 -14.23
CA ILE A 95 4.85 -49.49 -15.46
C ILE A 95 6.23 -50.06 -15.18
N ARG A 96 6.68 -50.99 -16.02
CA ARG A 96 8.06 -51.52 -15.99
C ARG A 96 8.82 -51.13 -17.24
N VAL A 97 10.07 -50.69 -17.07
CA VAL A 97 11.01 -50.49 -18.18
C VAL A 97 11.53 -51.84 -18.61
N VAL A 98 11.43 -52.14 -19.90
CA VAL A 98 11.90 -53.39 -20.50
C VAL A 98 12.79 -53.10 -21.72
N PRO A 99 13.81 -53.95 -21.98
CA PRO A 99 14.68 -53.77 -23.13
C PRO A 99 13.90 -53.91 -24.44
N VAL A 100 14.34 -53.19 -25.48
CA VAL A 100 13.70 -53.21 -26.79
C VAL A 100 14.01 -54.53 -27.50
N LYS A 101 13.02 -55.43 -27.59
CA LYS A 101 13.18 -56.75 -28.21
C LYS A 101 13.33 -56.72 -29.75
N ARG A 102 12.87 -55.66 -30.42
CA ARG A 102 12.93 -55.50 -31.90
C ARG A 102 13.27 -54.06 -32.28
N PRO A 103 14.55 -53.73 -32.52
CA PRO A 103 14.92 -52.40 -33.02
C PRO A 103 14.38 -52.20 -34.46
N LYS A 104 13.67 -51.10 -34.72
CA LYS A 104 13.25 -50.72 -36.08
C LYS A 104 14.39 -49.99 -36.81
N LYS A 105 14.47 -50.14 -38.14
CA LYS A 105 15.36 -49.31 -38.99
C LYS A 105 15.01 -47.81 -38.82
N ILE A 106 16.05 -46.98 -38.77
CA ILE A 106 16.00 -45.54 -38.46
C ILE A 106 15.41 -44.76 -39.65
N PRO A 107 14.46 -43.81 -39.44
CA PRO A 107 14.27 -42.70 -40.37
C PRO A 107 15.33 -41.62 -40.09
N ILE A 108 15.84 -41.00 -41.15
CA ILE A 108 17.01 -40.09 -41.24
C ILE A 108 17.05 -38.96 -40.17
N THR A 109 15.96 -38.67 -39.47
CA THR A 109 15.82 -37.53 -38.54
C THR A 109 15.41 -37.89 -37.10
N GLY A 110 15.39 -39.18 -36.72
CA GLY A 110 14.85 -39.63 -35.42
C GLY A 110 15.85 -40.24 -34.44
N GLN A 111 15.86 -39.76 -33.19
CA GLN A 111 16.50 -40.46 -32.07
C GLN A 111 15.81 -41.82 -31.79
N ARG A 112 16.61 -42.85 -31.45
CA ARG A 112 16.10 -44.19 -31.07
C ARG A 112 15.21 -44.09 -29.82
N ARG A 113 14.11 -44.86 -29.76
CA ARG A 113 13.47 -45.16 -28.47
C ARG A 113 14.39 -46.13 -27.72
N GLY A 114 15.15 -45.63 -26.74
CA GLY A 114 16.07 -46.45 -25.94
C GLY A 114 15.37 -47.50 -25.07
N ASN A 115 14.12 -47.24 -24.67
CA ASN A 115 13.38 -48.05 -23.73
C ASN A 115 12.01 -48.50 -24.29
N SER A 116 11.59 -49.71 -23.94
CA SER A 116 10.21 -50.18 -24.09
C SER A 116 9.55 -50.24 -22.71
N PHE A 117 8.21 -50.21 -22.68
CA PHE A 117 7.44 -50.16 -21.43
C PHE A 117 6.39 -51.26 -21.42
N GLN A 118 6.27 -51.92 -20.27
CA GLN A 118 5.26 -52.94 -19.99
C GLN A 118 4.29 -52.40 -18.94
N TYR A 119 2.99 -52.63 -19.14
CA TYR A 119 1.93 -52.15 -18.26
C TYR A 119 1.26 -53.35 -17.58
N THR A 120 1.15 -53.30 -16.27
CA THR A 120 0.54 -54.36 -15.45
C THR A 120 -0.61 -53.78 -14.63
N VAL A 121 -1.68 -54.56 -14.45
CA VAL A 121 -2.82 -54.21 -13.60
C VAL A 121 -3.14 -55.38 -12.67
N SER A 122 -3.59 -55.07 -11.47
CA SER A 122 -4.04 -56.07 -10.50
C SER A 122 -5.49 -56.46 -10.78
N CYS A 123 -5.75 -57.76 -10.81
CA CYS A 123 -7.08 -58.35 -10.98
C CYS A 123 -7.30 -59.38 -9.87
N SER A 124 -8.56 -59.78 -9.69
CA SER A 124 -8.96 -60.90 -8.81
C SER A 124 -8.15 -62.19 -9.05
N SER A 125 -7.78 -62.45 -10.32
CA SER A 125 -6.95 -63.58 -10.76
C SER A 125 -5.43 -63.35 -10.66
N GLY A 126 -4.99 -62.23 -10.11
CA GLY A 126 -3.58 -61.84 -9.98
C GLY A 126 -3.18 -60.67 -10.89
N SER A 127 -1.87 -60.50 -11.11
CA SER A 127 -1.35 -59.40 -11.94
C SER A 127 -1.35 -59.75 -13.43
N THR A 128 -2.06 -58.96 -14.25
CA THR A 128 -2.18 -59.16 -15.69
C THR A 128 -1.47 -58.07 -16.49
N ILE A 129 -0.78 -58.47 -17.56
CA ILE A 129 -0.10 -57.54 -18.48
C ILE A 129 -1.10 -57.05 -19.53
N VAL A 130 -1.17 -55.72 -19.71
CA VAL A 130 -2.10 -55.07 -20.64
C VAL A 130 -1.37 -54.19 -21.65
N CYS A 131 -2.02 -53.93 -22.79
CA CYS A 131 -1.49 -52.97 -23.76
C CYS A 131 -1.68 -51.53 -23.28
N LYS A 132 -0.91 -50.58 -23.85
CA LYS A 132 -1.02 -49.15 -23.49
C LYS A 132 -2.45 -48.62 -23.65
N LYS A 133 -3.16 -49.00 -24.72
CA LYS A 133 -4.55 -48.55 -24.96
C LYS A 133 -5.49 -49.01 -23.85
N ALA A 134 -5.35 -50.26 -23.41
CA ALA A 134 -6.11 -50.78 -22.28
C ALA A 134 -5.77 -50.04 -20.99
N PHE A 135 -4.48 -49.82 -20.71
CA PHE A 135 -4.04 -49.06 -19.54
C PHE A 135 -4.63 -47.64 -19.50
N LEU A 136 -4.63 -46.93 -20.64
CA LEU A 136 -5.26 -45.61 -20.76
C LEU A 136 -6.77 -45.65 -20.49
N ALA A 137 -7.46 -46.66 -21.02
CA ALA A 137 -8.90 -46.82 -20.89
C ALA A 137 -9.32 -47.21 -19.46
N LEU A 138 -8.61 -48.15 -18.81
CA LEU A 138 -8.88 -48.63 -17.45
C LEU A 138 -8.78 -47.50 -16.42
N PHE A 139 -7.79 -46.62 -16.54
CA PHE A 139 -7.58 -45.50 -15.61
C PHE A 139 -8.15 -44.16 -16.09
N ALA A 140 -8.81 -44.10 -17.25
CA ALA A 140 -9.35 -42.87 -17.85
C ALA A 140 -8.31 -41.72 -17.97
N ILE A 141 -7.07 -42.06 -18.34
CA ILE A 141 -5.94 -41.12 -18.45
C ILE A 141 -5.53 -40.89 -19.90
N THR A 142 -4.83 -39.78 -20.15
CA THR A 142 -4.35 -39.40 -21.49
C THR A 142 -2.99 -40.02 -21.81
N ASP A 143 -2.71 -40.20 -23.11
CA ASP A 143 -1.42 -40.71 -23.60
C ASP A 143 -0.23 -39.90 -23.07
N ASP A 144 -0.38 -38.58 -23.05
CA ASP A 144 0.66 -37.64 -22.58
C ASP A 144 1.01 -37.85 -21.11
N ARG A 145 0.01 -38.17 -20.26
CA ARG A 145 0.25 -38.45 -18.85
C ARG A 145 1.13 -39.69 -18.72
N VAL A 146 0.80 -40.77 -19.42
CA VAL A 146 1.60 -42.01 -19.41
C VAL A 146 2.98 -41.78 -20.01
N ARG A 147 3.08 -41.05 -21.12
CA ARG A 147 4.36 -40.72 -21.77
C ARG A 147 5.29 -39.98 -20.81
N ARG A 148 4.77 -39.00 -20.06
CA ARG A 148 5.52 -38.30 -19.01
C ARG A 148 6.04 -39.25 -17.94
N LEU A 149 5.21 -40.16 -17.44
CA LEU A 149 5.60 -41.14 -16.42
C LEU A 149 6.67 -42.10 -16.92
N CYS A 150 6.52 -42.59 -18.15
CA CYS A 150 7.52 -43.42 -18.83
C CYS A 150 8.88 -42.70 -18.95
N ASN A 151 8.89 -41.43 -19.36
CA ASN A 151 10.13 -40.65 -19.47
C ASN A 151 10.80 -40.43 -18.11
N LEU A 152 10.02 -40.12 -17.07
CA LEU A 152 10.54 -39.96 -15.71
C LEU A 152 11.14 -41.27 -15.19
N LEU A 153 10.42 -42.39 -15.38
CA LEU A 153 10.87 -43.72 -14.97
C LEU A 153 12.16 -44.13 -15.69
N ALA A 154 12.26 -43.86 -17.00
CA ALA A 154 13.47 -44.08 -17.78
C ALA A 154 14.70 -43.31 -17.26
N THR A 155 14.47 -42.17 -16.59
CA THR A 155 15.52 -41.35 -15.95
C THR A 155 15.67 -41.59 -14.45
N GLY A 156 14.99 -42.59 -13.88
CA GLY A 156 15.03 -42.90 -12.45
C GLY A 156 14.37 -41.85 -11.55
N LYS A 157 13.45 -41.04 -12.06
CA LYS A 157 12.79 -39.94 -11.33
C LYS A 157 11.36 -40.28 -10.93
N SER A 158 10.98 -39.90 -9.72
CA SER A 158 9.59 -39.96 -9.25
C SER A 158 8.75 -38.82 -9.82
N PRO A 159 7.43 -39.01 -10.03
CA PRO A 159 6.54 -37.99 -10.54
C PRO A 159 6.25 -36.93 -9.50
N ILE A 160 6.48 -35.67 -9.89
CA ILE A 160 6.09 -34.49 -9.12
C ILE A 160 5.10 -33.67 -9.97
N ASP A 161 4.02 -33.22 -9.34
CA ASP A 161 3.00 -32.36 -9.93
C ASP A 161 3.49 -30.92 -10.01
N LYS A 162 3.92 -30.52 -11.22
CA LYS A 162 4.39 -29.15 -11.51
C LYS A 162 3.26 -28.21 -11.96
N ARG A 163 1.98 -28.61 -11.84
CA ARG A 163 0.84 -27.78 -12.29
C ARG A 163 0.77 -26.45 -11.52
N GLY A 164 0.87 -25.34 -12.26
CA GLY A 164 0.77 -23.99 -11.70
C GLY A 164 2.01 -23.56 -10.90
N GLN A 165 3.12 -24.28 -11.00
CA GLN A 165 4.43 -23.89 -10.43
C GLN A 165 5.29 -23.09 -11.42
N GLY A 166 4.80 -22.86 -12.64
CA GLY A 166 5.47 -21.98 -13.59
C GLY A 166 5.46 -20.55 -13.07
N ILE A 167 6.65 -19.94 -13.01
CA ILE A 167 6.76 -18.50 -12.78
C ILE A 167 6.12 -17.81 -13.98
N SER A 168 5.19 -16.87 -13.73
CA SER A 168 4.59 -16.07 -14.78
C SER A 168 5.69 -15.28 -15.51
N GLY A 169 5.62 -15.17 -16.84
CA GLY A 169 6.53 -14.27 -17.58
C GLY A 169 6.42 -12.80 -17.15
N ASN A 170 5.29 -12.44 -16.51
CA ASN A 170 5.06 -11.11 -15.94
C ASN A 170 5.54 -10.97 -14.49
N ALA A 171 6.12 -12.03 -13.90
CA ALA A 171 6.68 -11.94 -12.55
C ALA A 171 7.92 -11.06 -12.57
N ILE A 172 7.89 -10.01 -11.76
CA ILE A 172 9.02 -9.10 -11.59
C ILE A 172 10.17 -9.88 -10.92
N LYS A 173 11.38 -9.74 -11.47
CA LYS A 173 12.59 -10.41 -10.96
C LYS A 173 12.82 -10.03 -9.49
N GLY A 174 13.28 -10.99 -8.68
CA GLY A 174 13.57 -10.77 -7.26
C GLY A 174 14.61 -9.67 -7.01
N GLU A 175 15.53 -9.46 -7.95
CA GLU A 175 16.51 -8.37 -7.91
C GLU A 175 15.84 -6.99 -7.85
N VAL A 176 14.79 -6.76 -8.65
CA VAL A 176 14.05 -5.49 -8.68
C VAL A 176 13.30 -5.28 -7.37
N VAL A 177 12.76 -6.35 -6.79
CA VAL A 177 12.11 -6.30 -5.48
C VAL A 177 13.11 -5.87 -4.39
N LYS A 178 14.32 -6.43 -4.42
CA LYS A 178 15.39 -6.05 -3.49
C LYS A 178 15.81 -4.58 -3.65
N LEU A 179 15.95 -4.11 -4.89
CA LEU A 179 16.25 -2.69 -5.17
C LEU A 179 15.18 -1.74 -4.60
N ILE A 180 13.91 -2.13 -4.68
CA ILE A 180 12.80 -1.35 -4.10
C ILE A 180 12.90 -1.32 -2.57
N GLU A 181 13.21 -2.45 -1.94
CA GLU A 181 13.38 -2.51 -0.48
C GLU A 181 14.56 -1.69 0.00
N ASP A 182 15.71 -1.81 -0.66
CA ASP A 182 16.92 -1.05 -0.36
C ASP A 182 16.67 0.46 -0.55
N HIS A 183 15.92 0.84 -1.59
CA HIS A 183 15.49 2.21 -1.80
C HIS A 183 14.59 2.74 -0.66
N ILE A 184 13.58 1.98 -0.24
CA ILE A 184 12.68 2.38 0.87
C ILE A 184 13.47 2.52 2.18
N ASN A 185 14.40 1.60 2.46
CA ASN A 185 15.25 1.65 3.65
C ASN A 185 16.28 2.78 3.63
N SER A 186 16.59 3.35 2.47
CA SER A 186 17.54 4.47 2.36
C SER A 186 16.99 5.79 2.91
N PHE A 187 15.68 5.90 3.12
CA PHE A 187 15.06 7.10 3.67
C PHE A 187 15.20 7.14 5.20
N PRO A 188 15.55 8.30 5.80
CA PRO A 188 15.66 8.43 7.24
C PRO A 188 14.28 8.27 7.91
N VAL A 189 14.26 7.51 9.00
CA VAL A 189 13.07 7.20 9.79
C VAL A 189 13.15 7.93 11.13
N ARG A 190 12.05 8.58 11.53
CA ARG A 190 11.89 9.23 12.83
C ARG A 190 11.15 8.31 13.79
N GLU A 191 11.41 8.46 15.09
CA GLU A 191 10.77 7.70 16.15
C GLU A 191 9.96 8.62 17.08
N ALA A 192 8.73 8.24 17.39
CA ALA A 192 7.88 8.99 18.33
C ALA A 192 8.13 8.52 19.77
N HIS A 193 8.70 9.41 20.60
CA HIS A 193 9.08 9.11 21.99
C HIS A 193 7.96 9.30 23.03
N TYR A 194 6.84 9.92 22.65
CA TYR A 194 5.79 10.34 23.59
C TYR A 194 4.67 9.33 23.83
N THR A 195 4.72 8.16 23.19
CA THR A 195 3.75 7.08 23.38
C THR A 195 4.45 5.87 23.99
N GLY A 196 3.78 5.12 24.89
CA GLY A 196 4.31 3.87 25.46
C GLY A 196 4.53 2.73 24.44
N ARG A 197 4.52 3.05 23.14
CA ARG A 197 4.89 2.20 22.01
C ARG A 197 5.80 3.03 21.10
N THR A 198 6.93 2.46 20.72
CA THR A 198 7.86 3.02 19.72
C THR A 198 7.21 2.96 18.34
N PHE A 199 6.91 4.11 17.76
CA PHE A 199 6.33 4.20 16.42
C PHE A 199 7.29 4.91 15.46
N LYS A 200 7.57 4.25 14.33
CA LYS A 200 8.52 4.69 13.31
C LYS A 200 7.80 5.26 12.09
N TYR A 201 8.23 6.43 11.62
CA TYR A 201 7.59 7.13 10.51
C TYR A 201 8.58 7.93 9.65
N PHE A 202 8.27 8.10 8.37
CA PHE A 202 9.01 8.97 7.45
C PHE A 202 8.64 10.45 7.65
N SER A 203 9.46 11.37 7.15
CA SER A 203 9.15 12.81 7.16
C SER A 203 7.77 13.12 6.56
N GLU A 204 7.09 14.17 7.05
CA GLU A 204 5.84 14.68 6.45
C GLU A 204 5.98 15.16 5.00
N LYS A 205 7.22 15.41 4.53
CA LYS A 205 7.52 15.84 3.16
C LYS A 205 7.57 14.68 2.18
N LEU A 206 7.53 13.44 2.66
CA LEU A 206 7.55 12.24 1.83
C LEU A 206 6.16 11.62 1.76
N ASP A 207 5.86 11.02 0.63
CA ASP A 207 4.76 10.07 0.47
C ASP A 207 5.21 8.93 -0.46
N VAL A 208 4.40 7.88 -0.59
CA VAL A 208 4.77 6.72 -1.43
C VAL A 208 4.91 7.09 -2.91
N LYS A 209 4.20 8.12 -3.38
CA LYS A 209 4.23 8.56 -4.78
C LYS A 209 5.54 9.29 -5.07
N THR A 210 5.95 10.21 -4.20
CA THR A 210 7.26 10.88 -4.24
C THR A 210 8.39 9.86 -4.12
N MET A 211 8.29 8.88 -3.22
CA MET A 211 9.28 7.81 -3.14
C MET A 211 9.35 6.98 -4.43
N HIS A 212 8.22 6.65 -5.06
CA HIS A 212 8.21 5.93 -6.34
C HIS A 212 8.80 6.76 -7.49
N MET A 213 8.56 8.07 -7.51
CA MET A 213 9.17 9.00 -8.45
C MET A 213 10.70 8.99 -8.30
N LEU A 214 11.21 9.18 -7.08
CA LEU A 214 12.64 9.12 -6.76
C LEU A 214 13.27 7.76 -7.11
N PHE A 215 12.53 6.67 -6.91
CA PHE A 215 12.98 5.33 -7.32
C PHE A 215 13.17 5.23 -8.84
N THR A 216 12.21 5.78 -9.60
CA THR A 216 12.23 5.72 -11.06
C THR A 216 13.35 6.59 -11.63
N GLU A 217 13.64 7.73 -11.00
CA GLU A 217 14.79 8.59 -11.33
C GLU A 217 16.13 7.90 -11.02
N LYS A 218 16.23 7.23 -9.87
CA LYS A 218 17.45 6.52 -9.46
C LYS A 218 17.73 5.27 -10.28
N TYR A 219 16.70 4.57 -10.74
CA TYR A 219 16.79 3.32 -11.50
C TYR A 219 15.99 3.37 -12.82
N PRO A 220 16.39 4.21 -13.78
CA PRO A 220 15.60 4.45 -15.01
C PRO A 220 15.45 3.20 -15.89
N ASN A 221 16.39 2.26 -15.78
CA ASN A 221 16.37 1.00 -16.53
C ASN A 221 15.42 -0.05 -15.93
N GLN A 222 14.87 0.17 -14.73
CA GLN A 222 13.98 -0.77 -14.07
C GLN A 222 12.52 -0.35 -14.23
N LYS A 223 11.74 -1.16 -14.95
CA LYS A 223 10.31 -0.94 -15.10
C LYS A 223 9.57 -1.34 -13.81
N CYS A 224 9.33 -0.36 -12.93
CA CYS A 224 8.51 -0.53 -11.74
C CYS A 224 7.27 0.39 -11.79
N ASN A 225 6.08 -0.20 -11.85
CA ASN A 225 4.83 0.54 -11.73
C ASN A 225 4.59 0.94 -10.26
N TYR A 226 4.06 2.15 -10.03
CA TYR A 226 3.60 2.65 -8.74
C TYR A 226 2.80 1.63 -7.92
N TYR A 227 1.83 0.93 -8.53
CA TYR A 227 1.00 -0.04 -7.80
C TYR A 227 1.81 -1.20 -7.22
N PHE A 228 2.87 -1.62 -7.92
CA PHE A 228 3.77 -2.67 -7.44
C PHE A 228 4.66 -2.15 -6.31
N TYR A 229 5.19 -0.94 -6.46
CA TYR A 229 5.96 -0.26 -5.42
C TYR A 229 5.12 -0.09 -4.13
N LEU A 230 3.89 0.41 -4.26
CA LEU A 230 2.93 0.58 -3.17
C LEU A 230 2.58 -0.76 -2.50
N LYS A 231 2.46 -1.84 -3.28
CA LYS A 231 2.23 -3.19 -2.74
C LYS A 231 3.40 -3.63 -1.86
N ILE A 232 4.63 -3.50 -2.35
CA ILE A 232 5.84 -3.83 -1.57
C ILE A 232 5.89 -3.00 -0.30
N PHE A 233 5.66 -1.68 -0.40
CA PHE A 233 5.60 -0.79 0.75
C PHE A 233 4.61 -1.29 1.80
N LYS A 234 3.35 -1.57 1.41
CA LYS A 234 2.30 -2.00 2.35
C LYS A 234 2.51 -3.40 2.94
N GLU A 235 3.08 -4.33 2.19
CA GLU A 235 3.26 -5.72 2.64
C GLU A 235 4.50 -5.88 3.52
N LYS A 236 5.59 -5.18 3.18
CA LYS A 236 6.90 -5.33 3.83
C LYS A 236 7.19 -4.28 4.90
N PHE A 237 6.69 -3.05 4.76
CA PHE A 237 6.99 -1.94 5.67
C PHE A 237 5.77 -1.58 6.52
N SER A 238 5.98 -1.44 7.82
CA SER A 238 4.97 -0.94 8.77
C SER A 238 5.32 0.49 9.21
N LEU A 239 5.57 1.35 8.23
CA LEU A 239 5.96 2.75 8.42
C LEU A 239 4.81 3.66 7.95
N SER A 240 4.56 4.74 8.68
CA SER A 240 3.67 5.81 8.20
C SER A 240 4.46 7.05 7.85
N PHE A 241 3.76 8.08 7.41
CA PHE A 241 4.33 9.41 7.17
C PHE A 241 4.02 10.33 8.35
N GLY A 242 4.93 11.26 8.61
CA GLY A 242 4.74 12.33 9.59
C GLY A 242 3.57 13.21 9.18
N ARG A 243 2.97 13.86 10.16
CA ARG A 243 1.99 14.92 9.88
C ARG A 243 2.77 16.23 9.78
N PRO A 244 2.45 17.11 8.81
CA PRO A 244 2.98 18.46 8.81
C PRO A 244 2.77 19.09 10.19
N GLN A 245 3.79 19.75 10.70
CA GLN A 245 3.63 20.55 11.91
C GLN A 245 2.60 21.65 11.59
N VAL A 246 1.42 21.54 12.20
CA VAL A 246 0.42 22.60 12.17
C VAL A 246 0.74 23.49 13.36
N ASP A 247 0.82 24.81 13.14
CA ASP A 247 1.00 25.75 14.25
C ASP A 247 -0.11 25.56 15.27
N THR A 248 0.26 25.00 16.42
CA THR A 248 -0.62 24.78 17.55
C THR A 248 -0.59 26.00 18.45
N CYS A 249 -1.76 26.47 18.88
CA CYS A 249 -1.85 27.51 19.90
C CYS A 249 -1.08 27.07 21.16
N CYS A 250 -0.06 27.85 21.58
CA CYS A 250 0.77 27.51 22.73
C CYS A 250 -0.04 27.34 24.02
N GLN A 251 -1.11 28.14 24.19
CA GLN A 251 -2.01 27.99 25.35
C GLN A 251 -2.77 26.65 25.29
N CYS A 252 -3.30 26.27 24.13
CA CYS A 252 -3.96 24.97 23.96
C CYS A 252 -3.01 23.81 24.24
N GLU A 253 -1.77 23.89 23.75
CA GLU A 253 -0.76 22.85 23.96
C GLU A 253 -0.34 22.75 25.42
N ALA A 254 -0.09 23.88 26.09
CA ALA A 254 0.20 23.92 27.52
C ALA A 254 -0.94 23.32 28.36
N LEU A 255 -2.20 23.61 28.02
CA LEU A 255 -3.37 23.05 28.69
C LEU A 255 -3.52 21.55 28.41
N ASP A 256 -3.27 21.09 27.19
CA ASP A 256 -3.28 19.66 26.85
C ASP A 256 -2.19 18.87 27.58
N ILE A 257 -1.01 19.45 27.74
CA ILE A 257 0.07 18.86 28.53
C ILE A 257 -0.37 18.76 30.00
N LYS A 258 -0.94 19.83 30.58
CA LYS A 258 -1.48 19.82 31.95
C LYS A 258 -2.56 18.74 32.12
N MET A 259 -3.46 18.59 31.17
CA MET A 259 -4.52 17.56 31.21
C MET A 259 -3.96 16.12 31.16
N LYS A 260 -2.86 15.90 30.46
CA LYS A 260 -2.21 14.59 30.32
C LYS A 260 -1.20 14.26 31.43
N SER A 261 -0.86 15.24 32.27
CA SER A 261 0.12 15.04 33.34
C SER A 261 -0.38 14.03 34.37
N LYS A 262 0.48 13.05 34.69
CA LYS A 262 0.21 12.04 35.72
C LYS A 262 0.40 12.55 37.15
N SER A 263 1.12 13.67 37.32
CA SER A 263 1.45 14.25 38.62
C SER A 263 0.42 15.28 39.11
N LEU A 264 -0.52 15.70 38.27
CA LEU A 264 -1.56 16.67 38.63
C LEU A 264 -2.82 15.98 39.17
N ASN A 265 -3.44 16.61 40.18
CA ASN A 265 -4.72 16.15 40.73
C ASN A 265 -5.88 16.40 39.74
N GLU A 266 -6.99 15.68 39.94
CA GLU A 266 -8.15 15.77 39.04
C GLU A 266 -8.77 17.18 39.00
N THR A 267 -8.73 17.93 40.10
CA THR A 267 -9.21 19.31 40.16
C THR A 267 -8.43 20.25 39.22
N ALA A 268 -7.10 20.13 39.19
CA ALA A 268 -6.26 20.92 38.28
C ALA A 268 -6.49 20.54 36.81
N LYS A 269 -6.74 19.26 36.52
CA LYS A 269 -7.09 18.80 35.17
C LYS A 269 -8.45 19.34 34.71
N LEU A 270 -9.45 19.36 35.61
CA LEU A 270 -10.76 19.95 35.34
C LEU A 270 -10.66 21.47 35.10
N ALA A 271 -9.87 22.18 35.89
CA ALA A 271 -9.61 23.61 35.69
C ALA A 271 -8.94 23.88 34.32
N ALA A 272 -7.91 23.10 33.95
CA ALA A 272 -7.27 23.22 32.65
C ALA A 272 -8.23 22.94 31.48
N LYS A 273 -9.11 21.95 31.63
CA LYS A 273 -10.16 21.65 30.64
C LYS A 273 -11.15 22.82 30.49
N ALA A 274 -11.62 23.39 31.60
CA ALA A 274 -12.52 24.53 31.59
C ALA A 274 -11.85 25.78 30.96
N GLU A 275 -10.58 26.04 31.30
CA GLU A 275 -9.80 27.13 30.70
C GLU A 275 -9.66 26.95 29.18
N LYS A 276 -9.36 25.72 28.74
CA LYS A 276 -9.26 25.39 27.30
C LYS A 276 -10.59 25.63 26.59
N GLU A 277 -11.70 25.19 27.18
CA GLU A 277 -13.02 25.39 26.59
C GLU A 277 -13.36 26.88 26.47
N VAL A 278 -13.04 27.70 27.48
CA VAL A 278 -13.21 29.16 27.40
C VAL A 278 -12.34 29.76 26.29
N HIS A 279 -11.08 29.34 26.17
CA HIS A 279 -10.17 29.80 25.11
C HIS A 279 -10.72 29.46 23.71
N GLU A 280 -11.15 28.21 23.49
CA GLU A 280 -11.73 27.77 22.21
C GLU A 280 -13.05 28.50 21.90
N ARG A 281 -13.91 28.76 22.90
CA ARG A 281 -15.13 29.54 22.72
C ARG A 281 -14.83 30.99 22.31
N ARG A 282 -13.78 31.61 22.85
CA ARG A 282 -13.34 32.96 22.45
C ARG A 282 -12.88 32.98 20.98
N ALA A 283 -12.07 32.00 20.57
CA ALA A 283 -11.65 31.85 19.18
C ALA A 283 -12.85 31.63 18.24
N LYS A 284 -13.79 30.76 18.61
CA LYS A 284 -15.04 30.55 17.85
C LYS A 284 -15.86 31.83 17.71
N LYS A 285 -15.95 32.65 18.78
CA LYS A 285 -16.65 33.94 18.73
C LYS A 285 -15.99 34.91 17.74
N PHE A 286 -14.66 34.95 17.70
CA PHE A 286 -13.91 35.76 16.72
C PHE A 286 -14.23 35.34 15.28
N HIS A 287 -14.09 34.06 14.95
CA HIS A 287 -14.38 33.55 13.61
C HIS A 287 -15.86 33.71 13.23
N LYS A 288 -16.78 33.54 14.19
CA LYS A 288 -18.21 33.79 13.95
C LYS A 288 -18.43 35.25 13.56
N LYS A 289 -17.84 36.20 14.30
CA LYS A 289 -17.96 37.64 14.00
C LYS A 289 -17.36 37.98 12.63
N MET A 290 -16.23 37.38 12.28
CA MET A 290 -15.59 37.55 10.98
C MET A 290 -16.52 37.10 9.84
N ASN A 291 -17.20 35.96 9.98
CA ASN A 291 -18.18 35.49 9.01
C ASN A 291 -19.43 36.38 8.95
N GLU A 292 -19.97 36.81 10.09
CA GLU A 292 -21.12 37.73 10.15
C GLU A 292 -20.83 39.05 9.42
N ILE A 293 -19.62 39.61 9.61
CA ILE A 293 -19.20 40.83 8.92
C ILE A 293 -18.96 40.58 7.43
N LYS A 294 -18.38 39.44 7.06
CA LYS A 294 -18.22 39.08 5.65
C LYS A 294 -19.57 39.02 4.93
N GLU A 295 -20.58 38.41 5.54
CA GLU A 295 -21.94 38.36 4.99
C GLU A 295 -22.54 39.77 4.85
N LEU A 296 -22.31 40.65 5.83
CA LEU A 296 -22.73 42.05 5.77
C LEU A 296 -22.08 42.81 4.60
N CYS A 297 -20.77 42.66 4.40
CA CYS A 297 -20.05 43.35 3.31
C CYS A 297 -20.46 42.85 1.92
N LEU A 298 -21.00 41.63 1.80
CA LEU A 298 -21.55 41.12 0.54
C LEU A 298 -22.93 41.71 0.20
N GLN A 299 -23.64 42.24 1.21
CA GLN A 299 -24.98 42.82 1.05
C GLN A 299 -24.93 44.35 0.94
N ASP A 300 -23.92 44.98 1.54
CA ASP A 300 -23.78 46.43 1.62
C ASP A 300 -22.36 46.89 1.27
N ASP A 301 -22.21 47.52 0.10
CA ASP A 301 -20.94 48.05 -0.42
C ASP A 301 -20.39 49.23 0.40
N SER A 302 -21.13 49.74 1.38
CA SER A 302 -20.64 50.72 2.36
C SER A 302 -19.79 50.08 3.48
N HIS A 303 -19.77 48.76 3.57
CA HIS A 303 -18.94 48.01 4.51
C HIS A 303 -17.77 47.32 3.80
N GLY A 304 -16.58 47.45 4.38
CA GLY A 304 -15.38 46.73 3.97
C GLY A 304 -14.84 45.90 5.12
N ALA A 305 -14.24 44.74 4.82
CA ALA A 305 -13.65 43.88 5.83
C ALA A 305 -12.29 43.34 5.38
N ILE A 306 -11.26 43.57 6.20
CA ILE A 306 -9.90 43.12 5.93
C ILE A 306 -9.35 42.28 7.09
N CYS A 307 -8.52 41.31 6.77
CA CYS A 307 -7.69 40.58 7.73
C CYS A 307 -6.23 40.92 7.48
N ILE A 308 -5.48 41.21 8.53
CA ILE A 308 -4.06 41.57 8.44
C ILE A 308 -3.21 40.59 9.24
N ASP A 309 -2.09 40.18 8.66
CA ASP A 309 -1.14 39.26 9.32
C ASP A 309 0.29 39.41 8.77
N PHE A 310 1.28 39.06 9.59
CA PHE A 310 2.64 38.87 9.11
C PHE A 310 2.90 37.39 8.85
N MET A 311 3.38 37.06 7.65
CA MET A 311 3.90 35.73 7.41
C MET A 311 5.18 35.47 8.24
N GLN A 312 5.49 34.19 8.41
CA GLN A 312 6.76 33.74 8.97
C GLN A 312 7.94 34.44 8.26
N ASN A 313 8.91 34.90 9.05
CA ASN A 313 10.13 35.53 8.54
C ASN A 313 10.81 34.62 7.52
N LEU A 314 11.12 35.16 6.33
CA LEU A 314 11.83 34.45 5.29
C LEU A 314 13.32 34.80 5.38
N MET A 315 14.18 33.80 5.52
CA MET A 315 15.63 34.01 5.57
C MET A 315 16.20 33.88 4.16
N LEU A 316 16.89 34.91 3.67
CA LEU A 316 17.53 34.91 2.36
C LEU A 316 19.05 35.14 2.46
N PRO A 317 19.86 34.48 1.62
CA PRO A 317 19.47 33.39 0.71
C PRO A 317 19.13 32.09 1.47
N ASN A 318 18.19 31.30 0.95
CA ASN A 318 17.84 29.99 1.53
C ASN A 318 18.89 28.94 1.14
N ILE A 319 19.88 28.74 2.01
CA ILE A 319 20.99 27.80 1.81
C ILE A 319 20.82 26.62 2.78
N PRO A 320 20.70 25.37 2.29
CA PRO A 320 20.47 24.19 3.13
C PRO A 320 21.77 23.66 3.76
N VAL A 321 22.60 24.53 4.34
CA VAL A 321 23.89 24.18 4.97
C VAL A 321 23.88 24.63 6.43
N GLN A 322 24.37 23.79 7.35
CA GLN A 322 24.34 24.08 8.79
C GLN A 322 25.19 25.29 9.19
N GLU A 323 26.25 25.59 8.46
CA GLU A 323 27.15 26.74 8.68
C GLU A 323 26.39 28.08 8.65
N VAL A 324 25.29 28.14 7.90
CA VAL A 324 24.42 29.31 7.76
C VAL A 324 23.78 29.72 9.08
N PHE A 325 23.62 28.79 10.03
CA PHE A 325 23.14 29.08 11.38
C PHE A 325 24.05 30.06 12.15
N TYR A 326 25.35 30.07 11.83
CA TYR A 326 26.33 30.97 12.43
C TYR A 326 26.52 32.27 11.65
N LEU A 327 25.79 32.45 10.56
CA LEU A 327 25.84 33.64 9.71
C LEU A 327 24.55 34.45 9.86
N HIS A 328 24.66 35.78 9.74
CA HIS A 328 23.49 36.64 9.71
C HIS A 328 22.88 36.62 8.30
N GLN A 329 21.82 35.83 8.13
CA GLN A 329 21.02 35.87 6.91
C GLN A 329 20.11 37.10 6.90
N LEU A 330 19.84 37.63 5.71
CA LEU A 330 18.93 38.75 5.53
C LEU A 330 17.50 38.29 5.84
N THR A 331 16.86 38.93 6.81
CA THR A 331 15.44 38.66 7.11
C THR A 331 14.54 39.44 6.17
N VAL A 332 13.65 38.73 5.47
CA VAL A 332 12.58 39.31 4.66
C VAL A 332 11.24 39.14 5.38
N ASN A 333 10.56 40.27 5.49
CA ASN A 333 9.30 40.46 6.19
C ASN A 333 8.20 40.60 5.15
N VAL A 334 7.16 39.77 5.27
CA VAL A 334 5.99 39.82 4.38
C VAL A 334 4.76 40.10 5.22
N PHE A 335 4.12 41.25 4.98
CA PHE A 335 2.85 41.63 5.58
C PHE A 335 1.72 41.43 4.58
N ASP A 336 0.65 40.80 4.99
CA ASP A 336 -0.53 40.54 4.18
C ASP A 336 -1.72 41.39 4.65
N ILE A 337 -2.44 41.97 3.69
CA ILE A 337 -3.77 42.50 3.89
C ILE A 337 -4.72 41.74 2.96
N HIS A 338 -5.54 40.89 3.55
CA HIS A 338 -6.53 40.09 2.85
C HIS A 338 -7.92 40.72 2.94
N ASP A 339 -8.50 41.05 1.80
CA ASP A 339 -9.88 41.52 1.68
C ASP A 339 -10.84 40.33 1.78
N LEU A 340 -11.68 40.34 2.81
CA LEU A 340 -12.62 39.25 3.09
C LEU A 340 -13.82 39.22 2.15
N THR A 341 -14.13 40.36 1.52
CA THR A 341 -15.25 40.51 0.59
C THR A 341 -14.84 40.02 -0.79
N THR A 342 -13.71 40.52 -1.31
CA THR A 342 -13.24 40.16 -2.66
C THR A 342 -12.39 38.89 -2.69
N GLY A 343 -11.81 38.49 -1.56
CA GLY A 343 -10.85 37.39 -1.49
C GLY A 343 -9.46 37.73 -2.04
N ASN A 344 -9.21 39.00 -2.37
CA ASN A 344 -7.91 39.45 -2.83
C ASN A 344 -6.95 39.66 -1.65
N ALA A 345 -5.66 39.47 -1.90
CA ALA A 345 -4.61 39.66 -0.90
C ALA A 345 -3.57 40.63 -1.46
N MET A 346 -3.16 41.62 -0.66
CA MET A 346 -2.04 42.50 -0.97
C MET A 346 -0.87 42.22 -0.03
N PHE A 347 0.26 41.88 -0.63
CA PHE A 347 1.51 41.61 0.09
C PHE A 347 2.46 42.80 0.05
N TYR A 348 2.94 43.21 1.22
CA TYR A 348 4.03 44.15 1.38
C TYR A 348 5.29 43.38 1.77
N VAL A 349 6.27 43.36 0.87
CA VAL A 349 7.52 42.60 1.03
C VAL A 349 8.66 43.58 1.25
N ASN A 350 9.23 43.58 2.46
CA ASN A 350 10.36 44.42 2.83
C ASN A 350 11.41 43.59 3.55
N HIS A 351 12.69 43.87 3.33
CA HIS A 351 13.75 43.28 4.15
C HIS A 351 13.98 44.10 5.43
N GLU A 352 14.64 43.50 6.42
CA GLU A 352 14.88 44.08 7.76
C GLU A 352 15.63 45.42 7.77
N GLY A 353 16.35 45.72 6.70
CA GLY A 353 17.03 47.01 6.49
C GLY A 353 16.08 48.15 6.13
N ILE A 354 14.88 47.84 5.63
CA ILE A 354 13.84 48.82 5.27
C ILE A 354 12.75 48.86 6.34
N SER A 355 12.28 47.70 6.79
CA SER A 355 11.13 47.56 7.67
C SER A 355 11.42 46.57 8.78
N ARG A 356 11.12 46.93 10.04
CA ARG A 356 11.46 46.13 11.22
C ARG A 356 10.25 45.39 11.81
N LYS A 357 9.18 45.22 11.02
CA LYS A 357 7.91 44.59 11.44
C LYS A 357 7.29 45.28 12.67
N GLY A 358 7.44 46.60 12.79
CA GLY A 358 6.89 47.38 13.90
C GLY A 358 5.48 47.89 13.61
N CYS A 359 4.83 48.46 14.62
CA CYS A 359 3.52 49.09 14.48
C CYS A 359 3.51 50.26 13.47
N ASN A 360 4.61 50.99 13.33
CA ASN A 360 4.73 52.05 12.32
C ASN A 360 4.68 51.49 10.89
N ASP A 361 5.32 50.34 10.65
CA ASP A 361 5.28 49.66 9.35
C ASP A 361 3.83 49.25 9.02
N VAL A 362 3.14 48.63 10.00
CA VAL A 362 1.73 48.27 9.89
C VAL A 362 0.88 49.49 9.57
N CYS A 363 1.08 50.61 10.27
CA CYS A 363 0.38 51.86 10.02
C CYS A 363 0.61 52.37 8.59
N SER A 364 1.84 52.35 8.08
CA SER A 364 2.15 52.75 6.70
C SER A 364 1.46 51.85 5.68
N PHE A 365 1.43 50.54 5.90
CA PHE A 365 0.75 49.59 5.01
C PHE A 365 -0.77 49.78 5.04
N LEU A 366 -1.36 50.02 6.21
CA LEU A 366 -2.79 50.31 6.35
C LEU A 366 -3.15 51.62 5.65
N MET A 367 -2.37 52.68 5.85
CA MET A 367 -2.61 53.97 5.18
C MET A 367 -2.51 53.85 3.67
N HIS A 368 -1.52 53.11 3.16
CA HIS A 368 -1.41 52.85 1.72
C HIS A 368 -2.62 52.06 1.21
N TYR A 369 -3.06 51.01 1.91
CA TYR A 369 -4.22 50.20 1.53
C TYR A 369 -5.50 51.04 1.50
N ILE A 370 -5.78 51.77 2.59
CA ILE A 370 -6.99 52.58 2.74
C ILE A 370 -7.03 53.71 1.71
N GLY A 371 -5.90 54.38 1.46
CA GLY A 371 -5.85 55.52 0.55
C GLY A 371 -5.88 55.15 -0.94
N ASN A 372 -5.34 53.99 -1.31
CA ASN A 372 -5.11 53.65 -2.72
C ASN A 372 -5.91 52.44 -3.24
N ILE A 373 -6.30 51.52 -2.35
CA ILE A 373 -6.86 50.21 -2.75
C ILE A 373 -8.32 50.05 -2.29
N LEU A 374 -8.63 50.51 -1.07
CA LEU A 374 -9.97 50.38 -0.52
C LEU A 374 -11.00 51.15 -1.37
N PRO A 375 -12.17 50.56 -1.68
CA PRO A 375 -13.21 51.26 -2.43
C PRO A 375 -13.67 52.55 -1.75
N LYS A 376 -13.79 53.63 -2.52
CA LYS A 376 -14.25 54.95 -2.01
C LYS A 376 -15.70 54.94 -1.49
N THR A 377 -16.47 53.90 -1.78
CA THR A 377 -17.83 53.70 -1.27
C THR A 377 -17.85 53.23 0.18
N THR A 378 -16.74 52.68 0.69
CA THR A 378 -16.65 52.13 2.04
C THR A 378 -16.71 53.24 3.09
N LYS A 379 -17.76 53.20 3.93
CA LYS A 379 -17.96 54.08 5.10
C LYS A 379 -17.54 53.41 6.41
N HIS A 380 -17.60 52.08 6.46
CA HIS A 380 -17.31 51.29 7.64
C HIS A 380 -16.29 50.20 7.32
N LEU A 381 -15.07 50.34 7.84
CA LEU A 381 -14.01 49.35 7.69
C LEU A 381 -13.86 48.48 8.94
N HIS A 382 -13.97 47.16 8.77
CA HIS A 382 -13.73 46.16 9.80
C HIS A 382 -12.34 45.56 9.62
N ILE A 383 -11.47 45.71 10.63
CA ILE A 383 -10.10 45.18 10.59
C ILE A 383 -9.99 44.01 11.58
N PHE A 384 -9.65 42.84 11.05
CA PHE A 384 -9.35 41.63 11.82
C PHE A 384 -7.84 41.42 11.85
N SER A 385 -7.29 41.16 13.03
CA SER A 385 -5.85 40.93 13.21
C SER A 385 -5.59 39.97 14.36
N ASP A 386 -4.38 39.44 14.41
CA ASP A 386 -3.88 38.74 15.57
C ASP A 386 -3.69 39.68 16.78
N GLY A 387 -3.47 39.09 17.95
CA GLY A 387 -3.30 39.85 19.20
C GLY A 387 -1.90 40.42 19.42
N CYS A 388 -1.03 40.51 18.40
CA CYS A 388 0.38 40.85 18.59
C CYS A 388 0.54 42.30 19.07
N ALA A 389 1.01 42.47 20.31
CA ALA A 389 1.15 43.79 20.93
C ALA A 389 2.15 44.69 20.20
N GLY A 390 3.25 44.13 19.69
CA GLY A 390 4.26 44.90 18.97
C GLY A 390 3.83 45.40 17.58
N GLN A 391 2.76 44.82 17.02
CA GLN A 391 2.35 45.02 15.63
C GLN A 391 0.96 45.59 15.54
N ASN A 392 -0.05 44.84 15.96
CA ASN A 392 -1.46 45.12 15.69
C ASN A 392 -2.21 45.65 16.93
N LYS A 393 -2.00 45.03 18.10
CA LYS A 393 -2.70 45.37 19.34
C LYS A 393 -1.93 46.38 20.20
N ASN A 394 -1.76 47.59 19.67
CA ASN A 394 -1.10 48.70 20.37
C ASN A 394 -1.81 50.04 20.15
N HIS A 395 -1.43 51.03 20.95
CA HIS A 395 -1.97 52.38 20.86
C HIS A 395 -1.70 53.06 19.52
N THR A 396 -0.59 52.74 18.84
CA THR A 396 -0.23 53.37 17.56
C THR A 396 -1.25 53.02 16.47
N VAL A 397 -1.53 51.74 16.27
CA VAL A 397 -2.50 51.28 15.25
C VAL A 397 -3.92 51.73 15.61
N ILE A 398 -4.31 51.64 16.89
CA ILE A 398 -5.65 52.08 17.31
C ILE A 398 -5.86 53.58 17.10
N ARG A 399 -4.85 54.41 17.43
CA ARG A 399 -4.90 55.86 17.18
C ARG A 399 -4.91 56.19 15.71
N LEU A 400 -4.21 55.43 14.87
CA LEU A 400 -4.30 55.58 13.42
C LEU A 400 -5.74 55.35 12.95
N CYS A 401 -6.37 54.25 13.35
CA CYS A 401 -7.75 53.96 12.97
C CYS A 401 -8.72 55.07 13.41
N ASP A 402 -8.56 55.60 14.63
CA ASP A 402 -9.36 56.73 15.13
C ASP A 402 -9.14 58.01 14.30
N THR A 403 -7.89 58.29 13.94
CA THR A 403 -7.52 59.45 13.10
C THR A 403 -8.11 59.34 11.69
N VAL A 404 -8.09 58.15 11.09
CA VAL A 404 -8.64 57.88 9.76
C VAL A 404 -10.17 58.03 9.75
N CYS A 405 -10.84 57.70 10.86
CA CYS A 405 -12.29 57.88 11.02
C CYS A 405 -12.71 59.33 11.26
N THR A 406 -11.82 60.19 11.76
CA THR A 406 -12.12 61.58 12.14
C THR A 406 -11.74 62.61 11.07
N ASN A 407 -10.79 62.28 10.19
CA ASN A 407 -10.29 63.17 9.14
C ASN A 407 -10.87 62.88 7.74
N ASN A 408 -11.88 62.03 7.63
CA ASN A 408 -12.73 61.82 6.44
C ASN A 408 -14.15 62.27 6.76
#